data_AF-A0A7Y5A4N1-F1
#
_entry.id   AF-A0A7Y5A4N1-F1
#
_cell.length_a   1.000
_cell.length_b   1.000
_cell.length_c   1.000
_cell.angle_alpha   90.00
_cell.angle_beta   90.00
_cell.angle_gamma   90.00
#
_symmetry.space_group_name_H-M   'P 1'
#
loop_
_entity.id
_entity.type
_entity.pdbx_description
1 polymer ?
#
loop_
_entity_poly.entity_id
_entity_poly.type
_entity_poly.pdbx_seq_one_letter_code
_entity_poly.pdbx_strand_id
1 'polypeptide(L)'
;MPIEVSAHGTISYTGEDGTRYFQAKVVRSALKLWVAGIKVNRHTRIKDLLLLVQQFTGAKFSRNAVGMAIIAMDDWIAKNVPEIKDERNVQG
;
A
#
# COMPACT_ATOMS: atom_id res chain seq x y z
N MET A 1 4.80 -10.44 13.43
CA MET A 1 4.14 -11.78 13.33
C MET A 1 4.10 -12.13 11.85
N PRO A 2 4.45 -13.37 11.44
CA PRO A 2 4.70 -13.67 10.03
C PRO A 2 3.42 -13.58 9.19
N ILE A 3 3.57 -13.12 7.95
CA ILE A 3 2.52 -13.16 6.93
C ILE A 3 2.37 -14.61 6.48
N GLU A 4 1.25 -15.24 6.80
CA GLU A 4 0.96 -16.61 6.35
C GLU A 4 0.24 -16.59 5.01
N VAL A 5 0.89 -17.13 3.98
CA VAL A 5 0.29 -17.37 2.68
C VAL A 5 -0.39 -18.74 2.73
N SER A 6 -1.72 -18.79 2.63
CA SER A 6 -2.45 -20.06 2.60
C SER A 6 -2.55 -20.62 1.18
N ALA A 7 -2.67 -21.95 1.07
CA ALA A 7 -2.67 -22.71 -0.19
C ALA A 7 -3.75 -22.33 -1.22
N HIS A 8 -4.71 -21.47 -0.86
CA HIS A 8 -5.76 -20.98 -1.76
C HIS A 8 -5.44 -19.59 -2.37
N GLY A 9 -4.23 -19.06 -2.17
CA GLY A 9 -3.87 -17.70 -2.59
C GLY A 9 -4.41 -16.61 -1.66
N THR A 10 -5.05 -17.00 -0.55
CA THR A 10 -5.51 -16.06 0.48
C THR A 10 -4.32 -15.69 1.36
N ILE A 11 -3.87 -14.45 1.28
CA ILE A 11 -2.90 -13.89 2.23
C ILE A 11 -3.66 -13.56 3.50
N SER A 12 -3.41 -14.34 4.56
CA SER A 12 -3.96 -14.08 5.88
C SER A 12 -2.98 -13.20 6.64
N TYR A 13 -3.34 -11.92 6.73
CA TYR A 13 -2.57 -10.89 7.42
C TYR A 13 -2.85 -10.93 8.92
N THR A 14 -2.22 -11.85 9.67
CA THR A 14 -2.38 -11.94 11.13
C THR A 14 -1.29 -11.15 11.86
N GLY A 15 -1.68 -10.29 12.80
CA GLY A 15 -0.76 -9.50 13.63
C GLY A 15 -0.43 -8.09 13.10
N GLU A 16 0.48 -7.40 13.79
CA GLU A 16 0.83 -5.97 13.58
C GLU A 16 1.28 -5.65 12.15
N ASP A 17 1.99 -6.58 11.50
CA ASP A 17 2.49 -6.46 10.13
C ASP A 17 1.34 -6.45 9.10
N GLY A 18 0.29 -7.21 9.37
CA GLY A 18 -0.91 -7.27 8.56
C GLY A 18 -1.72 -5.98 8.56
N THR A 19 -1.89 -5.39 9.75
CA THR A 19 -2.55 -4.09 9.91
C THR A 19 -1.78 -3.00 9.19
N ARG A 20 -0.45 -2.98 9.33
CA ARG A 20 0.43 -1.99 8.68
C ARG A 20 0.34 -2.09 7.15
N TYR A 21 0.25 -3.30 6.62
CA TYR A 21 0.07 -3.53 5.20
C TYR A 21 -1.30 -3.04 4.68
N PHE A 22 -2.37 -3.37 5.39
CA PHE A 22 -3.71 -2.89 5.04
C PHE A 22 -3.76 -1.36 5.02
N GLN A 23 -3.17 -0.71 6.03
CA GLN A 23 -3.05 0.74 6.09
C GLN A 23 -2.28 1.30 4.88
N ALA A 24 -1.17 0.69 4.48
CA ALA A 24 -0.40 1.13 3.31
C ALA A 24 -1.25 1.06 2.02
N LYS A 25 -2.02 -0.01 1.82
CA LYS A 25 -2.97 -0.12 0.68
C LYS A 25 -4.04 0.96 0.71
N VAL A 26 -4.63 1.23 1.88
CA VAL A 26 -5.66 2.26 2.04
C VAL A 26 -5.09 3.64 1.70
N VAL A 27 -3.89 3.98 2.20
CA VAL A 27 -3.22 5.25 1.90
C VAL A 27 -2.91 5.38 0.40
N ARG A 28 -2.44 4.30 -0.23
CA ARG A 28 -2.21 4.27 -1.68
C ARG A 28 -3.50 4.54 -2.46
N SER A 29 -4.61 3.88 -2.11
CA SER A 29 -5.91 4.09 -2.75
C SER A 29 -6.43 5.51 -2.52
N ALA A 30 -6.25 6.06 -1.32
CA ALA A 30 -6.59 7.45 -1.00
C ALA A 30 -5.87 8.47 -1.89
N LEU A 31 -4.57 8.27 -2.17
CA LEU A 31 -3.82 9.13 -3.08
C LEU A 31 -4.35 9.05 -4.52
N LYS A 32 -4.70 7.85 -5.00
CA LYS A 32 -5.29 7.66 -6.32
C LYS A 32 -6.64 8.35 -6.45
N LEU A 33 -7.50 8.23 -5.44
CA LEU A 33 -8.77 8.94 -5.38
C LEU A 33 -8.56 10.46 -5.41
N TRP A 34 -7.56 10.97 -4.68
CA TRP A 34 -7.23 12.39 -4.71
C TRP A 34 -6.82 12.88 -6.10
N VAL A 35 -6.00 12.10 -6.81
CA VAL A 35 -5.63 12.40 -8.21
C VAL A 35 -6.86 12.39 -9.12
N ALA A 36 -7.83 11.52 -8.86
CA ALA A 36 -9.13 11.51 -9.53
C ALA A 36 -10.10 12.63 -9.08
N GLY A 37 -9.67 13.53 -8.19
CA GLY A 37 -10.50 14.63 -7.67
C GLY A 37 -11.47 14.23 -6.56
N ILE A 38 -11.42 12.99 -6.08
CA ILE A 38 -12.30 12.46 -5.04
C ILE A 38 -11.61 12.59 -3.67
N LYS A 39 -12.27 13.27 -2.74
CA LYS A 39 -11.82 13.35 -1.34
C LYS A 39 -12.29 12.12 -0.57
N VAL A 40 -11.37 11.47 0.12
CA VAL A 40 -11.65 10.27 0.92
C VAL A 40 -12.60 10.56 2.08
N ASN A 41 -12.45 11.73 2.71
CA ASN A 41 -13.41 12.29 3.66
C ASN A 41 -13.25 13.82 3.72
N ARG A 42 -14.11 14.51 4.47
CA ARG A 42 -14.10 15.98 4.58
C ARG A 42 -12.85 16.54 5.28
N HIS A 43 -12.24 15.77 6.19
CA HIS A 43 -11.20 16.26 7.11
C HIS A 43 -9.78 15.97 6.63
N THR A 44 -9.57 14.93 5.83
CA THR A 44 -8.27 14.50 5.33
C THR A 44 -7.81 15.40 4.20
N ARG A 45 -6.67 16.04 4.42
CA ARG A 45 -5.99 16.87 3.41
C ARG A 45 -4.89 16.06 2.74
N ILE A 46 -4.51 16.46 1.53
CA ILE A 46 -3.38 15.85 0.83
C ILE A 46 -2.08 15.87 1.65
N LYS A 47 -1.86 16.91 2.47
CA LYS A 47 -0.68 17.00 3.35
C LYS A 47 -0.64 15.84 4.36
N ASP A 48 -1.80 15.44 4.88
CA ASP A 48 -1.91 14.35 5.85
C ASP A 48 -1.62 13.02 5.17
N LEU A 49 -2.13 12.81 3.95
CA LEU A 49 -1.81 11.64 3.14
C LEU A 49 -0.30 11.56 2.84
N LEU A 50 0.33 12.66 2.45
CA LEU A 50 1.78 12.67 2.17
C LEU A 50 2.62 12.43 3.44
N LEU A 51 2.14 12.86 4.61
CA LEU A 51 2.79 12.53 5.89
C LEU A 51 2.71 11.03 6.18
N LEU A 52 1.57 10.38 5.92
CA LEU A 52 1.43 8.94 6.05
C LEU A 52 2.35 8.19 5.08
N VAL A 53 2.44 8.65 3.83
CA VAL A 53 3.40 8.07 2.86
C VAL A 53 4.83 8.18 3.38
N GLN A 54 5.21 9.30 3.99
CA GLN A 54 6.53 9.47 4.57
C GLN A 54 6.78 8.49 5.72
N GLN A 55 5.77 8.16 6.54
CA GLN A 55 5.89 7.17 7.61
C GLN A 55 6.14 5.75 7.09
N PHE A 56 5.60 5.40 5.92
CA PHE A 56 5.87 4.10 5.29
C PHE A 56 7.22 4.09 4.56
N THR A 57 7.44 5.06 3.68
CA THR A 57 8.53 5.05 2.70
C THR A 57 9.81 5.74 3.17
N GLY A 58 9.73 6.56 4.24
CA GLY A 58 10.80 7.46 4.66
C GLY A 58 10.99 8.69 3.77
N ALA A 59 10.36 8.74 2.59
CA ALA A 59 10.53 9.80 1.62
C ALA A 59 9.50 10.92 1.81
N LYS A 60 9.97 12.17 1.69
CA LYS A 60 9.11 13.36 1.78
C LYS A 60 8.70 13.83 0.40
N PHE A 61 7.41 13.97 0.19
CA PHE A 61 6.84 14.39 -1.10
C PHE A 61 6.17 15.76 -1.00
N SER A 62 6.21 16.51 -2.11
CA SER A 62 5.46 17.76 -2.24
C SER A 62 4.05 17.51 -2.78
N ARG A 63 3.17 18.50 -2.64
CA ARG A 63 1.80 18.44 -3.17
C ARG A 63 1.72 18.28 -4.70
N ASN A 64 2.77 18.64 -5.42
CA ASN A 64 2.83 18.49 -6.88
C ASN A 64 3.43 17.13 -7.28
N ALA A 65 3.95 16.37 -6.32
CA ALA A 65 4.60 15.09 -6.54
C ALA A 65 3.73 13.90 -6.07
N VAL A 66 2.40 14.03 -6.12
CA VAL A 66 1.47 12.97 -5.68
C VAL A 66 1.67 11.69 -6.50
N GLY A 67 1.94 11.80 -7.81
CA GLY A 67 2.27 10.66 -8.65
C GLY A 67 3.51 9.90 -8.16
N MET A 68 4.56 10.62 -7.77
CA MET A 68 5.78 10.01 -7.20
C MET A 68 5.51 9.36 -5.83
N ALA A 69 4.63 9.96 -5.03
CA ALA A 69 4.22 9.38 -3.74
C ALA A 69 3.46 8.06 -3.94
N ILE A 70 2.64 7.94 -4.99
CA ILE A 70 1.94 6.69 -5.34
C ILE A 70 2.95 5.61 -5.75
N ILE A 71 3.93 5.96 -6.60
CA ILE A 71 4.98 5.03 -7.04
C ILE A 71 5.79 4.52 -5.83
N ALA A 72 6.19 5.42 -4.93
CA ALA A 72 6.93 5.02 -3.73
C ALA A 72 6.11 4.10 -2.81
N MET A 73 4.79 4.29 -2.71
CA MET A 73 3.91 3.37 -2.01
C MET A 73 3.80 2.02 -2.73
N ASP A 74 3.76 2.00 -4.06
CA ASP A 74 3.77 0.77 -4.85
C ASP A 74 5.05 -0.04 -4.64
N ASP A 75 6.20 0.62 -4.65
CA ASP A 75 7.49 0.00 -4.36
C ASP A 75 7.55 -0.54 -2.91
N TRP A 76 7.04 0.23 -1.96
CA TRP A 76 6.99 -0.21 -0.56
C TRP A 76 6.10 -1.43 -0.40
N ILE A 77 4.90 -1.42 -0.99
CA ILE A 77 3.99 -2.56 -0.99
C ILE A 77 4.67 -3.76 -1.64
N ALA A 78 5.26 -3.62 -2.83
CA ALA A 78 5.92 -4.73 -3.52
C ALA A 78 7.07 -5.35 -2.71
N LYS A 79 7.88 -4.52 -2.02
CA LYS A 79 8.96 -5.00 -1.15
C LYS A 79 8.50 -5.72 0.11
N ASN A 80 7.31 -5.40 0.60
CA ASN A 80 6.77 -5.92 1.86
C ASN A 80 5.67 -6.98 1.65
N VAL A 81 5.34 -7.32 0.41
CA VAL A 81 4.47 -8.45 0.08
C VAL A 81 5.36 -9.65 -0.22
N PRO A 82 5.21 -10.78 0.48
CA PRO A 82 5.72 -12.04 -0.04
C PRO A 82 4.98 -12.31 -1.35
N GLU A 83 5.70 -12.32 -2.47
CA GLU A 83 5.16 -12.80 -3.75
C GLU A 83 4.43 -14.12 -3.50
N ILE A 84 3.12 -14.15 -3.76
CA ILE A 84 2.48 -15.42 -4.07
C ILE A 84 3.04 -15.78 -5.45
N LYS A 85 4.15 -16.51 -5.48
CA LYS A 85 4.51 -17.29 -6.66
C LYS A 85 3.41 -18.32 -6.81
N ASP A 86 2.48 -18.08 -7.72
CA ASP A 86 1.46 -19.06 -8.06
C ASP A 86 2.19 -20.24 -8.72
N GLU A 87 2.55 -21.25 -7.94
CA GLU A 87 3.19 -22.49 -8.41
C GLU A 87 2.25 -23.34 -9.29
N ARG A 88 1.04 -22.84 -9.59
CA ARG A 88 0.03 -23.54 -10.40
C ARG A 88 0.18 -23.34 -11.91
N ASN A 89 1.40 -23.16 -12.41
CA ASN A 89 1.67 -23.19 -13.85
C ASN A 89 2.91 -24.02 -14.24
N VAL A 90 3.19 -25.09 -13.50
CA VAL A 90 4.22 -26.08 -13.85
C VAL A 90 3.62 -27.49 -13.86
N GLN A 91 2.52 -27.71 -14.60
CA GLN A 91 2.14 -29.03 -15.11
C GLN A 91 1.41 -28.82 -16.45
N GLY A 92 2.21 -28.60 -17.49
CA GLY A 92 1.84 -28.80 -18.89
C GLY A 92 2.77 -29.84 -19.48
#